data_AF-A0A976DZM0-F1
#
_entry.id   AF-A0A976DZM0-F1
#
_cell.length_a   1.000
_cell.length_b   1.000
_cell.length_c   1.000
_cell.angle_alpha   90.00
_cell.angle_beta   90.00
_cell.angle_gamma   90.00
#
_symmetry.space_group_name_H-M   'P 1'
#
loop_
_entity.id
_entity.type
_entity.pdbx_description
1 polymer ?
#
loop_
_entity_poly.entity_id
_entity_poly.type
_entity_poly.pdbx_seq_one_letter_code
_entity_poly.pdbx_strand_id
1 'polypeptide(L)'
;MITADTYVRARIDTATKDRAAVALEAMGLSISDAIRLLMMRVADERKLPFEIKVPNATTRAAMAEAEQIIKTRRARYKNAKEVFDELEKQTSK
;
A
#
# COMPACT_ATOMS: atom_id res chain seq x y z
N MET A 1 -28.30 -3.58 11.51
CA MET A 1 -27.53 -4.53 10.67
C MET A 1 -26.97 -3.75 9.51
N ILE A 2 -25.65 -3.76 9.30
CA ILE A 2 -25.06 -3.20 8.07
C ILE A 2 -25.41 -4.18 6.96
N THR A 3 -26.37 -3.82 6.12
CA THR A 3 -26.73 -4.58 4.93
C THR A 3 -25.60 -4.41 3.92
N ALA A 4 -24.98 -5.50 3.47
CA ALA A 4 -24.03 -5.45 2.37
C ALA A 4 -24.78 -5.13 1.07
N ASP A 5 -24.74 -3.87 0.66
CA ASP A 5 -25.40 -3.33 -0.53
C ASP A 5 -24.50 -3.39 -1.77
N THR A 6 -23.19 -3.37 -1.55
CA THR A 6 -22.17 -3.26 -2.59
C THR A 6 -21.44 -4.58 -2.79
N TYR A 7 -21.16 -4.93 -4.04
CA TYR A 7 -20.47 -6.17 -4.41
C TYR A 7 -19.03 -5.90 -4.85
N VAL A 8 -18.13 -6.84 -4.53
CA VAL A 8 -16.77 -6.88 -5.06
C VAL A 8 -16.70 -7.99 -6.10
N ARG A 9 -16.30 -7.66 -7.34
CA ARG A 9 -16.12 -8.63 -8.43
C ARG A 9 -14.71 -8.50 -8.98
N ALA A 10 -13.97 -9.60 -8.99
CA ALA A 10 -12.63 -9.69 -9.57
C ALA A 10 -12.55 -10.89 -10.51
N ARG A 11 -11.87 -10.74 -11.64
CA ARG A 11 -11.59 -11.85 -12.55
C ARG A 11 -10.36 -12.60 -12.03
N ILE A 12 -10.50 -13.91 -11.88
CA ILE A 12 -9.43 -14.84 -11.52
C ILE A 12 -9.58 -16.10 -12.36
N ASP A 13 -8.49 -16.84 -12.57
CA ASP A 13 -8.57 -18.14 -13.22
C ASP A 13 -9.24 -19.17 -12.31
N THR A 14 -9.87 -20.17 -12.94
CA THR A 14 -10.63 -21.21 -12.23
C THR A 14 -9.75 -22.00 -11.27
N ALA A 15 -8.53 -22.34 -11.66
CA ALA A 15 -7.63 -23.14 -10.83
C ALA A 15 -7.20 -22.41 -9.55
N THR A 16 -7.02 -21.09 -9.60
CA THR A 16 -6.75 -20.28 -8.42
C THR A 16 -7.99 -20.16 -7.53
N LYS A 17 -9.17 -19.97 -8.11
CA LYS A 17 -10.43 -19.91 -7.37
C LYS A 17 -10.65 -21.20 -6.56
N ASP A 18 -10.50 -22.35 -7.20
CA ASP A 18 -10.81 -23.64 -6.59
C ASP A 18 -9.81 -23.98 -5.47
N ARG A 19 -8.51 -23.74 -5.70
CA ARG A 19 -7.49 -23.93 -4.65
C ARG A 19 -7.73 -23.03 -3.44
N ALA A 20 -8.10 -21.77 -3.67
CA ALA A 20 -8.41 -20.84 -2.59
C ALA A 20 -9.69 -21.25 -1.84
N ALA A 21 -10.72 -21.73 -2.54
CA ALA A 21 -11.96 -22.20 -1.94
C ALA A 21 -11.71 -23.35 -0.96
N VAL A 22 -10.97 -24.38 -1.39
CA VAL A 22 -10.63 -25.54 -0.55
C VAL A 22 -9.84 -25.11 0.70
N ALA A 23 -8.86 -24.22 0.53
CA ALA A 23 -8.05 -23.75 1.65
C ALA A 23 -8.87 -22.94 2.66
N LEU A 24 -9.78 -22.07 2.19
CA LEU A 24 -10.64 -21.26 3.05
C LEU A 24 -11.70 -22.10 3.76
N GLU A 25 -12.31 -23.06 3.06
CA GLU A 25 -13.27 -24.00 3.67
C GLU A 25 -12.63 -24.83 4.79
N ALA A 26 -11.37 -25.27 4.60
CA ALA A 26 -10.63 -25.95 5.66
C ALA A 26 -10.38 -25.07 6.91
N MET A 27 -10.42 -23.75 6.76
CA MET A 27 -10.36 -22.77 7.85
C MET A 27 -11.74 -22.36 8.37
N GLY A 28 -12.83 -22.89 7.82
CA GLY A 28 -14.20 -22.53 8.18
C GLY A 28 -14.65 -21.17 7.63
N LEU A 29 -14.02 -20.67 6.57
CA LEU A 29 -14.30 -19.36 5.97
C LEU A 29 -14.85 -19.52 4.55
N SER A 30 -15.83 -18.70 4.18
CA SER A 30 -16.19 -18.53 2.77
C SER A 30 -15.22 -17.58 2.06
N ILE A 31 -15.16 -17.63 0.73
CA ILE A 31 -14.42 -16.65 -0.10
C ILE A 31 -14.87 -15.22 0.23
N SER A 32 -16.17 -15.01 0.41
CA SER A 32 -16.74 -13.71 0.76
C SER A 32 -16.28 -13.22 2.13
N ASP A 33 -16.13 -14.10 3.11
CA ASP A 33 -15.61 -13.75 4.44
C ASP A 33 -14.15 -13.30 4.35
N ALA A 34 -13.32 -14.06 3.63
CA ALA A 34 -11.92 -13.72 3.42
C ALA A 34 -11.76 -12.35 2.73
N ILE A 35 -12.56 -12.08 1.68
CA ILE A 35 -12.54 -10.79 0.99
C ILE A 35 -12.96 -9.65 1.94
N ARG A 36 -14.02 -9.84 2.73
CA ARG A 36 -14.46 -8.82 3.70
C ARG A 36 -13.39 -8.53 4.75
N LEU A 37 -12.78 -9.56 5.32
CA LEU A 37 -11.71 -9.42 6.32
C LEU A 37 -10.50 -8.69 5.73
N LEU A 38 -10.10 -9.02 4.51
CA LEU A 38 -9.03 -8.33 3.80
C LEU A 38 -9.34 -6.84 3.65
N MET A 39 -10.54 -6.48 3.18
CA MET A 39 -10.91 -5.08 2.97
C MET A 39 -10.92 -4.27 4.27
N MET A 40 -11.44 -4.86 5.36
CA MET A 40 -11.42 -4.22 6.69
C MET A 40 -9.98 -4.00 7.17
N ARG A 41 -9.12 -5.03 7.08
CA ARG A 41 -7.72 -4.91 7.50
C ARG A 41 -6.93 -3.87 6.69
N VAL A 42 -7.19 -3.78 5.39
CA VAL A 42 -6.55 -2.77 4.54
C VAL A 42 -7.02 -1.36 4.90
N ALA A 43 -8.31 -1.18 5.20
CA ALA A 43 -8.84 0.11 5.63
C ALA A 43 -8.25 0.56 6.97
N ASP A 44 -8.14 -0.36 7.94
CA ASP A 44 -7.68 -0.04 9.29
C ASP A 44 -6.16 0.13 9.37
N GLU A 45 -5.41 -0.80 8.78
CA GLU A 45 -3.95 -0.87 8.94
C GLU A 45 -3.18 -0.14 7.84
N ARG A 46 -3.87 0.30 6.78
CA ARG A 46 -3.28 0.96 5.59
C ARG A 46 -2.10 0.18 4.97
N LYS A 47 -2.13 -1.14 5.11
CA LYS A 47 -1.14 -2.08 4.55
C LYS A 47 -1.84 -3.36 4.11
N LEU A 48 -1.23 -4.07 3.16
CA LEU A 48 -1.67 -5.43 2.84
C LEU A 48 -1.20 -6.41 3.92
N PRO A 49 -1.92 -7.52 4.13
CA PRO A 49 -1.55 -8.54 5.11
C PRO A 49 -0.32 -9.37 4.70
N PHE A 50 0.24 -9.09 3.52
CA PHE A 50 1.50 -9.64 3.04
C PHE A 50 2.43 -8.51 2.62
N GLU A 51 3.73 -8.75 2.71
CA GLU A 51 4.74 -7.76 2.33
C GLU A 51 4.69 -7.45 0.83
N ILE A 52 4.33 -6.22 0.47
CA ILE A 52 4.51 -5.72 -0.89
C ILE A 52 5.92 -5.17 -1.01
N LYS A 53 6.81 -5.94 -1.64
CA LYS A 53 8.22 -5.54 -1.81
C LYS A 53 8.46 -4.56 -2.95
N VAL A 54 7.43 -4.19 -3.71
CA VAL A 54 7.55 -3.33 -4.89
C VAL A 54 6.96 -1.95 -4.60
N PRO A 55 7.79 -0.89 -4.50
CA PRO A 55 7.31 0.47 -4.35
C PRO A 55 6.40 0.86 -5.52
N ASN A 56 5.32 1.60 -5.25
CA ASN A 56 4.43 2.10 -6.30
C ASN A 56 5.13 3.11 -7.21
N ALA A 57 4.50 3.48 -8.33
CA ALA A 57 5.12 4.38 -9.32
C ALA A 57 5.55 5.73 -8.73
N THR A 58 4.71 6.33 -7.88
CA THR A 58 4.99 7.60 -7.21
C THR A 58 6.19 7.48 -6.26
N THR A 59 6.26 6.41 -5.46
CA THR A 59 7.38 6.15 -4.56
C THR A 59 8.67 5.91 -5.36
N ARG A 60 8.62 5.19 -6.49
CA ARG A 60 9.80 5.00 -7.35
C ARG A 60 10.29 6.32 -7.94
N ALA A 61 9.38 7.20 -8.37
CA ALA A 61 9.74 8.52 -8.88
C ALA A 61 10.43 9.37 -7.80
N ALA A 62 9.87 9.39 -6.59
CA ALA A 62 10.46 10.09 -5.44
C ALA A 62 11.85 9.53 -5.06
N MET A 63 12.03 8.21 -5.12
CA MET A 63 13.34 7.60 -4.88
C MET A 63 14.37 7.99 -5.96
N ALA A 64 13.97 8.01 -7.23
CA ALA A 64 14.84 8.46 -8.32
C ALA A 64 15.22 9.94 -8.18
N GLU A 65 14.27 10.80 -7.77
CA GLU A 65 14.53 12.20 -7.47
C GLU A 65 15.51 12.34 -6.30
N ALA A 66 15.30 11.60 -5.21
CA ALA A 66 16.21 11.59 -4.07
C ALA A 66 17.64 11.17 -4.47
N GLU A 67 17.80 10.15 -5.31
CA GLU A 67 19.10 9.75 -5.84
C GLU A 67 19.78 10.86 -6.65
N GLN A 68 19.03 11.61 -7.46
CA GLN A 68 19.55 12.75 -8.22
C GLN A 68 19.99 13.90 -7.30
N ILE A 69 19.22 14.19 -6.26
CA ILE A 69 19.57 15.20 -5.25
C ILE A 69 20.87 14.83 -4.53
N ILE A 70 21.04 13.55 -4.17
CA ILE A 70 22.27 13.03 -3.56
C ILE A 70 23.46 13.17 -4.52
N LYS A 71 23.32 12.74 -5.78
CA LYS A 71 24.38 12.82 -6.80
C LYS A 71 24.84 14.25 -7.05
N THR A 72 23.90 15.20 -7.08
CA THR A 72 24.20 16.62 -7.33
C THR A 72 24.67 17.38 -6.09
N ARG A 73 24.74 16.72 -4.91
CA ARG A 73 25.15 17.31 -3.61
C ARG A 73 24.35 18.56 -3.21
N ARG A 74 23.15 18.74 -3.75
CA ARG A 74 22.33 19.97 -3.59
C ARG A 74 21.68 20.11 -2.22
N ALA A 75 21.54 19.02 -1.47
CA ALA A 75 20.83 19.00 -0.18
C ALA A 75 21.71 18.44 0.94
N ARG A 76 22.86 19.09 1.20
CA ARG A 76 23.67 18.81 2.39
C ARG A 76 23.42 19.90 3.43
N TYR A 77 22.86 19.50 4.57
CA TYR A 77 22.55 20.39 5.68
C TYR A 77 23.42 20.02 6.88
N LYS A 78 23.82 21.01 7.68
CA LYS A 78 24.71 20.81 8.82
C LYS A 78 23.99 20.32 10.06
N ASN A 79 22.68 20.54 10.14
CA ASN A 79 21.84 20.19 11.30
C ASN A 79 20.37 20.05 10.88
N ALA A 80 19.55 19.46 11.75
CA ALA A 80 18.13 19.23 11.48
C ALA A 80 17.34 20.54 11.26
N LYS A 81 17.72 21.64 11.92
CA LYS A 81 17.03 22.93 11.78
C LYS A 81 17.12 23.47 10.36
N GLU A 82 18.31 23.41 9.75
CA GLU A 82 18.51 23.80 8.34
C GLU A 82 17.66 22.98 7.36
N VAL A 83 17.37 21.71 7.67
CA VAL A 83 16.49 20.86 6.85
C VAL A 83 15.04 21.34 6.93
N PHE A 84 14.52 21.55 8.15
CA PHE A 84 13.14 21.96 8.36
C PHE A 84 12.86 23.37 7.81
N ASP A 85 13.78 24.32 8.04
CA ASP A 85 13.67 25.70 7.55
C ASP A 85 13.59 25.77 6.00
N GLU A 86 14.23 24.84 5.29
CA GLU A 86 14.17 24.77 3.81
C GLU A 86 12.90 24.07 3.32
N LEU A 87 12.46 23.01 3.98
CA LEU A 87 11.22 22.31 3.65
C LEU A 87 10.00 23.24 3.77
N GLU A 88 9.92 24.02 4.85
CA GLU A 88 8.83 24.98 5.07
C GLU A 88 8.77 26.09 4.00
N LYS A 89 9.91 26.51 3.45
CA LYS A 89 9.96 27.46 2.33
C LYS A 89 9.46 26.85 1.02
N GLN A 90 9.63 25.54 0.83
CA GLN A 90 9.17 24.84 -0.37
C GLN A 90 7.67 24.53 -0.35
N THR A 91 7.08 24.26 0.82
CA THR A 91 5.62 24.03 0.96
C THR A 91 4.77 25.30 0.88
N SER A 92 5.38 26.49 0.99
CA SER A 92 4.67 27.79 0.94
C SER A 92 4.55 28.40 -0.47
N LYS A 93 4.84 27.64 -1.53
CA LYS A 93 4.58 27.99 -2.94
C LYS A 93 3.53 27.05 -3.53
#